data_AF-A0A242CV12-F1
#
_entry.id   AF-A0A242CV12-F1
#
_cell.length_a   1.000
_cell.length_b   1.000
_cell.length_c   1.000
_cell.angle_alpha   90.00
_cell.angle_beta   90.00
_cell.angle_gamma   90.00
#
_symmetry.space_group_name_H-M   'P 1'
#
loop_
_entity.id
_entity.type
_entity.pdbx_description
1 polymer ?
#
loop_
_entity_poly.entity_id
_entity_poly.type
_entity_poly.pdbx_seq_one_letter_code
_entity_poly.pdbx_strand_id
1 'polypeptide(L)'
;MNEKMKDLARQLQDECRKEGVSLLCTMQKKGKANVIALGNIMDIGLCLAMEDRNLDKQLPVPAALLRKTALEALKSTAVQQDEVNGHTFVLNDLADLPDVLNRIMRGEFE
;
A
#
# COMPACT_ATOMS: atom_id res chain seq x y z
N MET A 1 1.91 14.38 -8.27
CA MET A 1 2.32 15.72 -7.76
C MET A 1 2.66 16.61 -8.94
N ASN A 2 2.53 17.94 -8.84
CA ASN A 2 3.15 18.85 -9.82
C ASN A 2 4.63 19.05 -9.47
N GLU A 3 5.42 19.65 -10.37
CA GLU A 3 6.86 19.83 -10.16
C GLU A 3 7.18 20.75 -8.98
N LYS A 4 6.42 21.83 -8.78
CA LYS A 4 6.60 22.74 -7.64
C LYS A 4 6.60 22.02 -6.28
N MET A 5 5.66 21.09 -6.07
CA MET A 5 5.60 20.32 -4.83
C MET A 5 6.77 19.34 -4.68
N LYS A 6 7.28 18.78 -5.79
CA LYS A 6 8.45 17.91 -5.75
C LYS A 6 9.70 18.71 -5.39
N ASP A 7 9.86 19.91 -5.94
CA ASP A 7 11.00 20.78 -5.63
C ASP A 7 10.97 21.24 -4.18
N LEU A 8 9.80 21.63 -3.67
CA LEU A 8 9.65 21.98 -2.26
C LEU A 8 9.99 20.80 -1.34
N ALA A 9 9.54 19.60 -1.67
CA ALA A 9 9.89 18.38 -0.94
C ALA A 9 11.40 18.10 -0.93
N ARG A 10 12.09 18.32 -2.06
CA ARG A 10 13.56 18.18 -2.16
C ARG A 10 14.28 19.21 -1.29
N GLN A 11 13.88 20.48 -1.38
CA GLN A 11 14.48 21.56 -0.58
C GLN A 11 14.33 21.31 0.92
N LEU A 12 13.12 20.89 1.36
CA LEU A 12 12.89 20.53 2.75
C LEU A 12 13.78 19.36 3.18
N GLN A 13 13.89 18.32 2.33
CA GLN A 13 14.76 17.19 2.60
C GLN A 13 16.23 17.61 2.74
N ASP A 14 16.73 18.48 1.87
CA ASP A 14 18.11 18.94 1.91
C ASP A 14 18.39 19.80 3.14
N GLU A 15 17.45 20.66 3.54
CA GLU A 15 17.61 21.51 4.71
C GLU A 15 17.57 20.70 6.02
N CYS A 16 16.63 19.75 6.14
CA CYS A 16 16.60 18.83 7.28
C CYS A 16 17.90 18.03 7.42
N ARG A 17 18.51 17.60 6.30
CA ARG A 17 19.81 16.92 6.33
C ARG A 17 20.94 17.81 6.85
N LYS A 18 20.99 19.08 6.43
CA LYS A 18 22.02 20.03 6.88
C LYS A 18 21.94 20.29 8.38
N GLU A 19 20.72 20.44 8.89
CA GLU A 19 20.45 20.77 10.29
C GLU A 19 20.44 19.52 11.20
N GLY A 20 20.63 18.32 10.66
CA GLY A 20 20.56 17.07 11.43
C GLY A 20 19.17 16.79 12.01
N VAL A 21 18.12 17.32 11.37
CA VAL A 21 16.73 17.15 11.80
C VAL A 21 16.13 15.93 11.14
N SER A 22 15.57 15.03 11.95
CA SER A 22 14.81 13.89 11.47
C SER A 22 13.42 14.32 10.98
N LEU A 23 13.01 13.79 9.83
CA LEU A 23 11.77 14.17 9.15
C LEU A 23 11.03 12.91 8.69
N LEU A 24 9.75 12.85 9.02
CA LEU A 24 8.78 11.99 8.37
C LEU A 24 7.68 12.88 7.79
N CYS A 25 7.38 12.69 6.50
CA CYS A 25 6.32 13.44 5.84
C CYS A 25 5.62 12.55 4.80
N THR A 26 4.30 12.48 4.89
CA THR A 26 3.45 11.79 3.90
C THR A 26 2.65 12.80 3.09
N MET A 27 2.85 12.81 1.78
CA MET A 27 2.08 13.64 0.85
C MET A 27 1.15 12.76 0.03
N GLN A 28 -0.16 13.04 0.02
CA GLN A 28 -1.15 12.29 -0.74
C GLN A 28 -1.79 13.17 -1.83
N LYS A 29 -2.01 12.59 -3.01
CA LYS A 29 -2.88 13.15 -4.06
C LYS A 29 -3.61 12.05 -4.79
N LYS A 30 -4.95 12.08 -4.76
CA LYS A 30 -5.83 11.13 -5.47
C LYS A 30 -5.47 9.66 -5.20
N GLY A 31 -5.28 9.30 -3.93
CA GLY A 31 -4.96 7.93 -3.52
C GLY A 31 -3.50 7.51 -3.71
N LYS A 32 -2.65 8.35 -4.32
CA LYS A 32 -1.20 8.11 -4.38
C LYS A 32 -0.50 8.85 -3.25
N ALA A 33 0.27 8.13 -2.45
CA ALA A 33 1.08 8.68 -1.38
C ALA A 33 2.57 8.63 -1.74
N ASN A 34 3.29 9.71 -1.43
CA ASN A 34 4.75 9.76 -1.42
C ASN A 34 5.20 10.02 0.01
N VAL A 35 6.14 9.23 0.48
CA VAL A 35 6.69 9.35 1.84
C VAL A 35 8.14 9.81 1.75
N ILE A 36 8.50 10.78 2.58
CA ILE A 36 9.88 11.20 2.83
C ILE A 36 10.23 10.76 4.24
N ALA A 37 11.29 9.97 4.38
CA ALA A 37 11.86 9.57 5.67
C ALA A 37 13.35 9.95 5.67
N LEU A 38 13.75 10.79 6.63
CA LEU A 38 15.11 11.24 6.87
C LEU A 38 15.45 11.11 8.34
N GLY A 39 16.58 10.48 8.64
CA GLY A 39 17.00 10.20 10.01
C GLY A 39 17.27 8.71 10.22
N ASN A 40 17.72 8.36 11.41
CA ASN A 40 17.88 6.96 11.79
C ASN A 40 16.52 6.30 12.06
N ILE A 41 16.50 4.97 12.15
CA ILE A 41 15.26 4.21 12.34
C ILE A 41 14.50 4.55 13.63
N MET A 42 15.22 4.91 14.70
CA MET A 42 14.63 5.26 15.99
C MET A 42 13.93 6.62 15.91
N ASP A 43 14.56 7.60 15.28
CA ASP A 43 13.98 8.93 15.11
C ASP A 43 12.75 8.88 14.21
N ILE A 44 12.80 8.12 13.12
CA ILE A 44 11.65 7.90 12.25
C ILE A 44 10.52 7.20 13.01
N GLY A 45 10.85 6.20 13.84
CA GLY A 45 9.89 5.55 14.72
C GLY A 45 9.24 6.51 15.71
N LEU A 46 10.01 7.43 16.27
CA LEU A 46 9.49 8.49 17.14
C LEU A 46 8.55 9.45 16.39
N CYS A 47 8.93 9.90 15.19
CA CYS A 47 8.07 10.72 14.33
C CYS A 47 6.73 10.01 14.04
N LEU A 48 6.76 8.73 13.67
CA LEU A 48 5.56 7.90 13.45
C LEU A 48 4.67 7.86 14.70
N ALA A 49 5.25 7.61 15.87
CA ALA A 49 4.49 7.54 17.12
C ALA A 49 3.84 8.88 17.49
N MET A 50 4.52 9.99 17.20
CA MET A 50 3.97 11.33 17.39
C MET A 50 2.83 11.63 16.41
N GLU A 51 2.97 11.23 15.13
CA GLU A 51 1.91 11.34 14.14
C GLU A 51 0.67 10.52 14.55
N ASP A 52 0.86 9.26 14.95
CA ASP A 52 -0.23 8.39 15.42
C ASP A 52 -0.97 8.99 16.60
N ARG A 53 -0.23 9.45 17.63
CA ARG A 53 -0.83 10.07 18.81
C ARG A 53 -1.68 11.30 18.45
N ASN A 54 -1.31 12.03 17.39
CA ASN A 54 -2.08 13.17 16.92
C ASN A 54 -3.28 12.75 16.07
N LEU A 55 -3.14 11.71 15.25
CA LEU A 55 -4.22 11.13 14.46
C LEU A 55 -5.28 10.49 15.34
N ASP A 56 -4.89 9.82 16.43
CA ASP A 56 -5.79 9.20 17.41
C ASP A 56 -6.78 10.21 18.03
N LYS A 57 -6.42 11.50 18.08
CA LYS A 57 -7.32 12.56 18.56
C LYS A 57 -8.44 12.89 17.58
N GLN A 58 -8.27 12.54 16.30
CA GLN A 58 -9.16 12.92 15.20
C GLN A 58 -9.89 11.71 14.61
N LEU A 59 -9.33 10.51 14.78
CA LEU A 59 -9.88 9.28 14.22
C LEU A 59 -10.81 8.58 15.21
N PRO A 60 -11.87 7.93 14.71
CA PRO A 60 -12.76 7.12 15.55
C PRO A 60 -12.14 5.79 15.99
N VAL A 61 -10.95 5.45 15.47
CA VAL A 61 -10.20 4.22 15.76
C VAL A 61 -8.71 4.54 15.87
N PRO A 62 -7.94 3.78 16.65
CA PRO A 62 -6.49 4.00 16.77
C PRO A 62 -5.77 3.89 15.42
N ALA A 63 -4.90 4.85 15.12
CA ALA A 63 -4.07 4.89 13.90
C ALA A 63 -3.19 3.64 13.77
N ALA A 64 -2.68 3.13 14.88
CA ALA A 64 -1.90 1.89 14.92
C ALA A 64 -2.71 0.67 14.45
N LEU A 65 -4.01 0.60 14.78
CA LEU A 65 -4.89 -0.47 14.32
C LEU A 65 -5.13 -0.38 12.82
N LEU A 66 -5.44 0.83 12.31
CA LEU A 66 -5.59 1.07 10.87
C LEU A 66 -4.34 0.65 10.09
N ARG A 67 -3.15 1.03 10.58
CA ARG A 67 -1.87 0.63 9.97
C ARG A 67 -1.70 -0.88 9.98
N LYS A 68 -1.98 -1.55 11.10
CA LYS A 68 -1.87 -3.01 11.21
C LYS A 68 -2.79 -3.69 10.19
N THR A 69 -4.06 -3.31 10.13
CA THR A 69 -5.03 -3.88 9.19
C THR A 69 -4.61 -3.63 7.73
N ALA A 70 -4.09 -2.44 7.41
CA ALA A 70 -3.57 -2.15 6.06
C ALA A 70 -2.36 -3.03 5.71
N LEU A 71 -1.43 -3.26 6.64
CA LEU A 71 -0.28 -4.14 6.43
C LEU A 71 -0.69 -5.60 6.26
N GLU A 72 -1.68 -6.08 7.03
CA GLU A 72 -2.24 -7.42 6.89
C GLU A 72 -2.92 -7.60 5.53
N ALA A 73 -3.72 -6.62 5.10
CA ALA A 73 -4.35 -6.62 3.78
C ALA A 73 -3.29 -6.69 2.65
N LEU A 74 -2.23 -5.87 2.73
CA LEU A 74 -1.13 -5.89 1.76
C LEU A 74 -0.42 -7.25 1.70
N LYS A 75 -0.18 -7.88 2.86
CA LYS A 75 0.40 -9.23 2.92
C LYS A 75 -0.52 -10.26 2.26
N SER A 76 -1.83 -10.20 2.53
CA SER A 76 -2.78 -11.13 1.91
C SER A 76 -2.84 -10.99 0.38
N THR A 77 -2.67 -9.76 -0.16
CA THR A 77 -2.57 -9.55 -1.61
C THR A 77 -1.25 -10.00 -2.22
N ALA A 78 -0.15 -9.99 -1.46
CA ALA A 78 1.15 -10.48 -1.92
C ALA A 78 1.17 -12.02 -2.00
N VAL A 79 0.54 -12.70 -1.04
CA VAL A 79 0.41 -14.18 -1.06
C VAL A 79 -0.44 -14.65 -2.24
N GLN A 80 -1.41 -13.85 -2.69
CA GLN A 80 -2.22 -14.19 -3.87
C GLN A 80 -1.49 -14.04 -5.21
N GLN A 81 -0.30 -13.41 -5.29
CA GLN A 81 0.42 -13.27 -6.56
C GLN A 81 1.30 -14.48 -6.90
N ASP A 82 1.72 -15.27 -5.91
CA ASP A 82 2.65 -16.39 -6.11
C ASP A 82 1.95 -17.77 -6.22
N GLU A 83 0.62 -17.84 -6.11
CA GLU A 83 -0.11 -19.12 -6.08
C GLU A 83 -1.48 -19.12 -6.79
N VAL A 84 -1.65 -18.36 -7.89
CA VAL A 84 -2.80 -18.60 -8.78
C VAL A 84 -2.43 -19.67 -9.78
N ASN A 85 -2.68 -20.94 -9.45
CA ASN A 85 -2.91 -22.00 -10.44
C ASN A 85 -4.22 -21.65 -11.19
N GLY A 86 -4.16 -20.62 -12.03
CA GLY A 86 -5.27 -20.17 -12.83
C GLY A 86 -5.29 -20.92 -14.15
N HIS A 87 -6.37 -21.66 -14.42
CA HIS A 87 -6.57 -22.26 -15.73
C HIS A 87 -7.10 -21.20 -16.71
N THR A 88 -6.44 -21.07 -17.86
CA THR A 88 -6.97 -20.27 -18.98
C THR A 88 -7.72 -21.19 -19.93
N PHE A 89 -9.02 -20.95 -20.12
CA PHE A 89 -9.85 -21.69 -21.08
C PHE A 89 -10.06 -20.83 -22.33
N VAL A 90 -9.69 -21.36 -23.50
CA VAL A 90 -9.92 -20.72 -24.79
C VAL A 90 -11.14 -21.37 -25.44
N LEU A 91 -12.16 -20.56 -25.73
CA LEU A 91 -13.39 -21.00 -26.39
C LEU A 91 -13.36 -20.60 -27.86
N ASN A 92 -13.74 -21.53 -28.73
CA ASN A 92 -13.95 -21.25 -30.16
C ASN A 92 -15.35 -20.69 -30.42
N ASP A 93 -16.33 -21.05 -29.58
CA ASP A 93 -17.71 -20.56 -29.61
C ASP A 93 -18.20 -20.25 -28.19
N LEU A 94 -19.00 -19.19 -28.03
CA LEU A 94 -19.67 -18.84 -26.77
C LEU A 94 -20.69 -19.89 -26.33
N ALA A 95 -21.23 -20.68 -27.26
CA ALA A 95 -22.12 -21.79 -26.97
C ALA A 95 -21.45 -22.91 -26.14
N ASP A 96 -20.12 -22.96 -26.11
CA ASP A 96 -19.34 -23.95 -25.34
C ASP A 96 -19.16 -23.56 -23.86
N LEU A 97 -19.46 -22.32 -23.50
CA LEU A 97 -19.28 -21.80 -22.14
C LEU A 97 -20.04 -22.62 -21.07
N PRO A 98 -21.31 -23.04 -21.27
CA PRO A 98 -22.02 -23.85 -20.28
C PRO A 98 -21.34 -25.21 -20.04
N ASP A 99 -20.76 -25.82 -21.06
CA ASP A 99 -20.07 -27.11 -20.92
C ASP A 99 -18.77 -26.98 -20.13
N VAL A 100 -17.97 -25.96 -20.45
CA VAL A 100 -16.73 -25.67 -19.70
C VAL A 100 -17.03 -25.39 -18.22
N LEU A 101 -18.09 -24.63 -17.92
CA LEU A 101 -18.52 -24.39 -16.54
C LEU A 101 -18.96 -25.69 -15.83
N ASN A 102 -19.68 -26.58 -16.52
CA ASN A 102 -20.09 -27.88 -15.97
C ASN A 102 -18.88 -28.76 -15.64
N ARG A 103 -17.85 -28.78 -16.49
CA ARG A 103 -16.62 -29.55 -16.28
C ARG A 103 -15.78 -29.00 -15.13
N ILE A 104 -15.72 -27.67 -14.99
CA ILE A 104 -15.14 -27.01 -13.80
C ILE A 104 -15.89 -27.43 -12.53
N MET A 105 -17.22 -27.39 -12.55
CA MET A 105 -18.04 -27.81 -11.40
C MET A 105 -17.88 -29.29 -11.04
N ARG A 106 -17.47 -30.14 -11.98
CA ARG A 106 -17.18 -31.56 -11.76
C ARG A 106 -15.76 -31.82 -11.25
N GLY A 107 -14.92 -30.79 -11.17
CA GLY A 107 -13.52 -30.93 -10.74
C GLY A 107 -12.62 -31.56 -11.79
N GLU A 108 -12.95 -31.49 -13.08
CA GLU A 108 -12.16 -32.11 -14.16
C GLU A 108 -10.81 -31.42 -14.43
N PHE A 109 -10.53 -30.30 -13.76
CA PHE A 109 -9.35 -29.46 -13.99
C PHE A 109 -8.52 -29.23 -12.71
N GLU A 110 -8.73 -30.02 -11.66
CA GLU A 110 -7.87 -30.06 -10.46
C GLU A 110 -6.59 -30.89 -10.68
#